data_AF-A0A942MWE0-F1
#
_entry.id   AF-A0A942MWE0-F1
#
_cell.length_a   1.000
_cell.length_b   1.000
_cell.length_c   1.000
_cell.angle_alpha   90.00
_cell.angle_beta   90.00
_cell.angle_gamma   90.00
#
_symmetry.space_group_name_H-M   'P 1'
#
loop_
_entity.id
_entity.type
_entity.pdbx_description
1 polymer ?
#
loop_
_entity_poly.entity_id
_entity_poly.type
_entity_poly.pdbx_seq_one_letter_code
_entity_poly.pdbx_strand_id
1 'polypeptide(L)'
;MTTPKSQFKKYIYVFGTILLLSLLFIFAAAIYFQPLEGELTRLGSYSERDFGWNLPQKKVRGDANMAKDYQGYYDVLIVGDSFSTNGVWQPFFRKETGLSYVTLDVRKTHIYDLLDSQSFRNHPPKVFIVQSVEREIVYFFSNLSFPCINNDNNNVKINLSFRPPGTSTEYYEEIRKTFDIRNINLRYTASVMFNAVIRKLHGRDLKYTQKYNLLSHSLFSNTKSNEILVYAGDIDKLNWKREGLTKSICAIRGLQNLVQKHGKTLFIFMLAPDKSTAYADYIAEPVFQTRLNIQQQFIDSGVNAPRIDLKLNQAIESGIKDIYLPSGTHWSATGYEIAAKCIVDFIKQHSIEDEKSH
;
A
#
# COMPACT_ATOMS: atom_id res chain seq x y z
N MET A 1 -68.97 -7.40 -1.99
CA MET A 1 -67.86 -8.13 -2.67
C MET A 1 -66.99 -7.10 -3.38
N THR A 2 -65.75 -6.87 -2.91
CA THR A 2 -64.82 -5.99 -3.62
C THR A 2 -64.40 -6.66 -4.92
N THR A 3 -64.53 -5.96 -6.05
CA THR A 3 -64.16 -6.52 -7.36
C THR A 3 -62.67 -6.88 -7.38
N PRO A 4 -62.26 -7.97 -8.06
CA PRO A 4 -60.86 -8.40 -8.13
C PRO A 4 -59.88 -7.27 -8.52
N LYS A 5 -60.34 -6.33 -9.37
CA LYS A 5 -59.59 -5.12 -9.76
C LYS A 5 -59.31 -4.16 -8.59
N SER A 6 -60.22 -4.04 -7.63
CA SER A 6 -60.05 -3.18 -6.44
C SER A 6 -59.01 -3.76 -5.46
N GLN A 7 -59.01 -5.08 -5.29
CA GLN A 7 -58.00 -5.76 -4.44
C GLN A 7 -56.60 -5.71 -5.07
N PHE A 8 -56.50 -5.91 -6.39
CA PHE A 8 -55.22 -5.80 -7.10
C PHE A 8 -54.60 -4.39 -7.00
N LYS A 9 -55.41 -3.33 -7.13
CA LYS A 9 -54.94 -1.94 -6.93
C LYS A 9 -54.40 -1.72 -5.51
N LYS A 10 -55.12 -2.18 -4.49
CA LYS A 10 -54.67 -2.09 -3.09
C LYS A 10 -53.34 -2.81 -2.86
N TYR A 11 -53.18 -4.00 -3.44
CA TYR A 11 -51.92 -4.76 -3.37
C TYR A 11 -50.76 -3.97 -4.00
N ILE A 12 -50.95 -3.42 -5.21
CA ILE A 12 -49.93 -2.59 -5.87
C ILE A 12 -49.57 -1.37 -5.03
N TYR A 13 -50.55 -0.68 -4.45
CA TYR A 13 -50.27 0.48 -3.59
C TYR A 13 -49.48 0.08 -2.35
N VAL A 14 -49.89 -0.96 -1.63
CA VAL A 14 -49.19 -1.41 -0.42
C VAL A 14 -47.77 -1.85 -0.75
N PHE A 15 -47.61 -2.72 -1.75
CA PHE A 15 -46.30 -3.21 -2.17
C PHE A 15 -45.40 -2.07 -2.68
N GLY A 16 -45.95 -1.18 -3.52
CA GLY A 16 -45.27 0.00 -4.04
C GLY A 16 -44.83 0.96 -2.93
N THR A 17 -45.68 1.20 -1.92
CA THR A 17 -45.33 2.01 -0.75
C THR A 17 -44.20 1.37 0.06
N ILE A 18 -44.26 0.06 0.32
CA ILE A 18 -43.20 -0.66 1.05
C ILE A 18 -41.88 -0.59 0.28
N LEU A 19 -41.91 -0.80 -1.04
CA LEU A 19 -40.73 -0.72 -1.89
C LEU A 19 -40.15 0.70 -1.90
N LEU A 20 -40.99 1.72 -2.04
CA LEU A 20 -40.56 3.12 -2.03
C LEU A 20 -39.92 3.50 -0.69
N LEU A 21 -40.55 3.15 0.43
CA LEU A 21 -40.01 3.40 1.77
C LEU A 21 -38.67 2.67 1.98
N SER A 22 -38.54 1.44 1.47
CA SER A 22 -37.29 0.68 1.54
C SER A 22 -36.19 1.36 0.73
N LEU A 23 -36.49 1.84 -0.48
CA LEU A 23 -35.54 2.56 -1.32
C LEU A 23 -35.13 3.90 -0.69
N LEU A 24 -36.08 4.66 -0.15
CA LEU A 24 -35.80 5.91 0.57
C LEU A 24 -34.93 5.66 1.80
N PHE A 25 -35.19 4.57 2.54
CA PHE A 25 -34.38 4.18 3.68
C PHE A 25 -32.95 3.82 3.28
N ILE A 26 -32.76 2.99 2.24
CA ILE A 26 -31.42 2.66 1.72
C ILE A 26 -30.73 3.93 1.23
N PHE A 27 -31.44 4.83 0.56
CA PHE A 27 -30.86 6.09 0.08
C PHE A 27 -30.41 7.00 1.24
N ALA A 28 -31.23 7.15 2.27
CA ALA A 28 -30.87 7.89 3.48
C ALA A 28 -29.67 7.23 4.20
N ALA A 29 -29.64 5.90 4.27
CA ALA A 29 -28.51 5.15 4.81
C ALA A 29 -27.24 5.35 3.98
N ALA A 30 -27.34 5.49 2.66
CA ALA A 30 -26.18 5.74 1.80
C ALA A 30 -25.56 7.11 2.05
N ILE A 31 -26.40 8.13 2.29
CA ILE A 31 -25.94 9.46 2.73
C ILE A 31 -25.28 9.35 4.12
N TYR A 32 -25.88 8.61 5.04
CA TYR A 32 -25.36 8.42 6.39
C TYR A 32 -24.01 7.69 6.42
N PHE A 33 -23.83 6.63 5.63
CA PHE A 33 -22.58 5.84 5.62
C PHE A 33 -21.42 6.50 4.86
N GLN A 34 -21.69 7.61 4.18
CA GLN A 34 -20.76 8.35 3.32
C GLN A 34 -20.33 7.55 2.07
N PRO A 35 -19.86 8.25 1.00
CA PRO A 35 -19.40 7.60 -0.23
C PRO A 35 -18.25 6.64 0.01
N LEU A 36 -18.29 5.48 -0.68
CA LEU A 36 -17.24 4.46 -0.62
C LEU A 36 -15.94 4.96 -1.23
N GLU A 37 -14.82 4.79 -0.51
CA GLU A 37 -13.49 5.19 -0.99
C GLU A 37 -12.42 4.15 -0.64
N GLY A 38 -12.44 3.61 0.57
CA GLY A 38 -11.48 2.66 1.10
C GLY A 38 -11.70 1.22 0.65
N GLU A 39 -10.60 0.48 0.52
CA GLU A 39 -10.64 -0.92 0.17
C GLU A 39 -11.15 -1.80 1.33
N LEU A 40 -10.74 -1.52 2.57
CA LEU A 40 -11.09 -2.36 3.72
C LEU A 40 -12.55 -2.22 4.13
N THR A 41 -13.13 -1.02 4.00
CA THR A 41 -14.56 -0.75 4.16
C THR A 41 -15.37 -1.47 3.08
N ARG A 42 -14.93 -1.42 1.82
CA ARG A 42 -15.54 -2.18 0.71
C ARG A 42 -15.52 -3.69 0.96
N LEU A 43 -14.34 -4.25 1.27
CA LEU A 43 -14.15 -5.69 1.45
C LEU A 43 -14.85 -6.20 2.72
N GLY A 44 -14.80 -5.43 3.80
CA GLY A 44 -15.38 -5.76 5.10
C GLY A 44 -16.86 -5.37 5.28
N SER A 45 -17.41 -4.59 4.35
CA SER A 45 -18.73 -3.96 4.51
C SER A 45 -18.85 -3.17 5.83
N TYR A 46 -17.84 -2.35 6.12
CA TYR A 46 -17.87 -1.34 7.19
C TYR A 46 -18.19 0.03 6.60
N SER A 47 -18.75 0.96 7.37
CA SER A 47 -19.11 2.28 6.84
C SER A 47 -17.90 3.23 6.70
N GLU A 48 -17.90 4.11 5.70
CA GLU A 48 -16.87 5.15 5.56
C GLU A 48 -17.07 6.30 6.55
N ARG A 49 -18.29 6.48 7.05
CA ARG A 49 -18.54 7.33 8.20
C ARG A 49 -17.71 6.92 9.40
N ASP A 50 -17.61 5.62 9.65
CA ASP A 50 -16.90 5.10 10.82
C ASP A 50 -15.39 5.03 10.60
N PHE A 51 -14.96 4.59 9.40
CA PHE A 51 -13.57 4.23 9.10
C PHE A 51 -12.90 5.06 8.00
N GLY A 52 -13.59 5.99 7.37
CA GLY A 52 -12.97 6.91 6.41
C GLY A 52 -12.07 7.92 7.11
N TRP A 53 -10.97 8.29 6.47
CA TRP A 53 -10.07 9.33 6.98
C TRP A 53 -10.76 10.70 7.02
N ASN A 54 -10.41 11.53 8.01
CA ASN A 54 -10.96 12.87 8.17
C ASN A 54 -9.90 13.98 8.10
N LEU A 55 -8.61 13.62 8.05
CA LEU A 55 -7.52 14.57 7.85
C LEU A 55 -7.16 14.73 6.38
N PRO A 56 -6.99 15.97 5.87
CA PRO A 56 -6.53 16.21 4.52
C PRO A 56 -5.24 15.45 4.18
N GLN A 57 -5.16 14.93 2.95
CA GLN A 57 -4.03 14.17 2.45
C GLN A 57 -3.14 15.06 1.59
N LYS A 58 -1.93 15.36 2.06
CA LYS A 58 -0.95 16.19 1.33
C LYS A 58 -0.32 15.38 0.20
N LYS A 59 -0.62 15.72 -1.06
CA LYS A 59 -0.13 15.04 -2.26
C LYS A 59 0.78 15.93 -3.10
N VAL A 60 1.61 15.30 -3.94
CA VAL A 60 2.43 15.97 -4.96
C VAL A 60 1.82 15.66 -6.32
N ARG A 61 1.70 16.68 -7.18
CA ARG A 61 1.31 16.43 -8.58
C ARG A 61 2.41 15.64 -9.28
N GLY A 62 2.06 14.53 -9.90
CA GLY A 62 2.98 13.67 -10.64
C GLY A 62 2.23 12.53 -11.32
N ASP A 63 2.90 11.90 -12.27
CA ASP A 63 2.40 10.68 -12.94
C ASP A 63 3.02 9.45 -12.26
N ALA A 64 2.38 8.29 -12.38
CA ALA A 64 2.94 7.01 -12.00
C ALA A 64 4.11 6.56 -12.88
N ASN A 65 4.23 7.14 -14.09
CA ASN A 65 5.21 6.74 -15.12
C ASN A 65 5.24 5.20 -15.28
N MET A 66 4.05 4.60 -15.42
CA MET A 66 3.90 3.17 -15.62
C MET A 66 4.25 2.80 -17.07
N ALA A 67 5.13 1.83 -17.23
CA ALA A 67 5.43 1.24 -18.52
C ALA A 67 5.10 -0.25 -18.53
N LYS A 68 4.82 -0.79 -19.71
CA LYS A 68 4.68 -2.23 -19.91
C LYS A 68 6.04 -2.93 -19.84
N ASP A 69 7.03 -2.34 -20.49
CA ASP A 69 8.37 -2.87 -20.67
C ASP A 69 9.42 -1.78 -20.41
N TYR A 70 10.64 -2.16 -20.04
CA TYR A 70 11.74 -1.21 -19.88
C TYR A 70 12.31 -0.80 -21.24
N GLN A 71 12.11 0.47 -21.60
CA GLN A 71 12.54 1.01 -22.90
C GLN A 71 13.35 2.30 -22.66
N GLY A 72 14.64 2.26 -22.99
CA GLY A 72 15.54 3.40 -22.83
C GLY A 72 16.06 3.60 -21.41
N TYR A 73 16.76 4.72 -21.21
CA TYR A 73 17.41 5.05 -19.94
C TYR A 73 16.46 5.79 -18.99
N TYR A 74 16.49 5.37 -17.73
CA TYR A 74 15.93 6.07 -16.57
C TYR A 74 16.94 5.96 -15.43
N ASP A 75 17.04 6.99 -14.60
CA ASP A 75 17.94 6.96 -13.43
C ASP A 75 17.51 5.86 -12.45
N VAL A 76 16.19 5.68 -12.28
CA VAL A 76 15.59 4.69 -11.39
C VAL A 76 14.61 3.79 -12.15
N LEU A 77 14.81 2.48 -12.06
CA LEU A 77 13.83 1.48 -12.49
C LEU A 77 13.18 0.87 -11.26
N ILE A 78 11.84 0.87 -11.23
CA ILE A 78 11.05 0.28 -10.15
C ILE A 78 10.27 -0.90 -10.72
N VAL A 79 10.38 -2.07 -10.10
CA VAL A 79 9.50 -3.22 -10.33
C VAL A 79 8.72 -3.44 -9.04
N GLY A 80 7.43 -3.07 -9.04
CA GLY A 80 6.65 -2.98 -7.82
C GLY A 80 5.20 -3.43 -7.97
N ASP A 81 4.52 -3.56 -6.83
CA ASP A 81 3.10 -3.90 -6.76
C ASP A 81 2.24 -2.63 -6.57
N SER A 82 1.02 -2.78 -6.05
CA SER A 82 0.09 -1.68 -5.77
C SER A 82 0.66 -0.51 -4.93
N PHE A 83 1.73 -0.74 -4.16
CA PHE A 83 2.44 0.33 -3.42
C PHE A 83 3.35 1.16 -4.32
N SER A 84 3.49 0.82 -5.61
CA SER A 84 4.23 1.60 -6.60
C SER A 84 3.41 1.87 -7.87
N THR A 85 2.56 0.95 -8.32
CA THR A 85 1.94 1.04 -9.67
C THR A 85 1.01 2.24 -9.89
N ASN A 86 0.59 2.91 -8.82
CA ASN A 86 -0.28 4.09 -8.90
C ASN A 86 0.46 5.43 -8.73
N GLY A 87 1.81 5.44 -8.74
CA GLY A 87 2.57 6.69 -8.63
C GLY A 87 2.41 7.37 -7.29
N VAL A 88 2.49 6.59 -6.21
CA VAL A 88 2.06 7.02 -4.88
C VAL A 88 3.18 7.66 -4.07
N TRP A 89 4.40 7.10 -4.10
CA TRP A 89 5.58 7.66 -3.43
C TRP A 89 6.56 8.32 -4.42
N GLN A 90 6.50 7.92 -5.69
CA GLN A 90 7.44 8.37 -6.71
C GLN A 90 7.36 9.86 -7.02
N PRO A 91 6.19 10.53 -6.98
CA PRO A 91 6.13 11.98 -7.07
C PRO A 91 6.88 12.70 -5.95
N PHE A 92 6.80 12.21 -4.70
CA PHE A 92 7.60 12.73 -3.59
C PHE A 92 9.10 12.50 -3.83
N PHE A 93 9.46 11.29 -4.25
CA PHE A 93 10.84 10.92 -4.59
C PHE A 93 11.42 11.84 -5.68
N ARG A 94 10.72 12.03 -6.80
CA ARG A 94 11.18 12.89 -7.90
C ARG A 94 11.24 14.35 -7.50
N LYS A 95 10.31 14.82 -6.66
CA LYS A 95 10.39 16.18 -6.12
C LYS A 95 11.65 16.39 -5.29
N GLU A 96 12.06 15.41 -4.48
CA GLU A 96 13.25 15.52 -3.63
C GLU A 96 14.57 15.29 -4.38
N THR A 97 14.55 14.59 -5.52
CA THR A 97 15.78 14.17 -6.20
C THR A 97 15.96 14.71 -7.61
N GLY A 98 14.87 15.01 -8.32
CA GLY A 98 14.87 15.30 -9.75
C GLY A 98 15.10 14.12 -10.67
N LEU A 99 15.32 12.92 -10.11
CA LEU A 99 15.68 11.74 -10.87
C LEU A 99 14.50 11.23 -11.70
N SER A 100 14.81 10.81 -12.93
CA SER A 100 13.85 10.15 -13.78
C SER A 100 13.58 8.73 -13.26
N TYR A 101 12.31 8.31 -13.33
CA TYR A 101 11.92 6.96 -12.94
C TYR A 101 10.88 6.39 -13.88
N VAL A 102 10.88 5.06 -13.95
CA VAL A 102 9.84 4.26 -14.61
C VAL A 102 9.43 3.11 -13.70
N THR A 103 8.13 2.83 -13.66
CA THR A 103 7.57 1.74 -12.85
C THR A 103 7.03 0.64 -13.76
N LEU A 104 7.42 -0.61 -13.46
CA LEU A 104 6.87 -1.83 -14.04
C LEU A 104 6.08 -2.60 -12.96
N ASP A 105 5.03 -3.29 -13.38
CA ASP A 105 4.20 -4.12 -12.50
C ASP A 105 4.88 -5.47 -12.24
N VAL A 106 5.25 -5.74 -10.98
CA VAL A 106 5.93 -6.98 -10.57
C VAL A 106 5.15 -8.25 -10.95
N ARG A 107 3.82 -8.16 -11.06
CA ARG A 107 2.97 -9.29 -11.45
C ARG A 107 3.04 -9.61 -12.95
N LYS A 108 3.55 -8.68 -13.76
CA LYS A 108 3.61 -8.78 -15.22
C LYS A 108 5.05 -8.81 -15.74
N THR A 109 6.03 -8.52 -14.90
CA THR A 109 7.44 -8.46 -15.27
C THR A 109 8.16 -9.74 -14.86
N HIS A 110 8.66 -10.48 -15.86
CA HIS A 110 9.60 -11.57 -15.62
C HIS A 110 11.00 -11.00 -15.38
N ILE A 111 11.47 -11.07 -14.14
CA ILE A 111 12.73 -10.41 -13.72
C ILE A 111 13.94 -10.93 -14.53
N TYR A 112 14.01 -12.22 -14.85
CA TYR A 112 15.10 -12.76 -15.68
C TYR A 112 15.12 -12.13 -17.08
N ASP A 113 13.96 -12.11 -17.74
CA ASP A 113 13.83 -11.55 -19.10
C ASP A 113 14.13 -10.06 -19.11
N LEU A 114 13.73 -9.33 -18.07
CA LEU A 114 14.07 -7.93 -17.89
C LEU A 114 15.59 -7.73 -17.83
N LEU A 115 16.29 -8.49 -16.99
CA LEU A 115 17.74 -8.35 -16.81
C LEU A 115 18.54 -8.81 -18.03
N ASP A 116 18.04 -9.79 -18.79
CA ASP A 116 18.66 -10.25 -20.05
C ASP A 116 18.29 -9.37 -21.25
N SER A 117 17.29 -8.49 -21.12
CA SER A 117 16.85 -7.62 -22.20
C SER A 117 17.96 -6.69 -22.71
N GLN A 118 17.93 -6.39 -24.00
CA GLN A 118 18.87 -5.45 -24.61
C GLN A 118 18.75 -4.05 -23.99
N SER A 119 17.54 -3.63 -23.64
CA SER A 119 17.28 -2.33 -22.99
C SER A 119 18.04 -2.22 -21.66
N PHE A 120 17.92 -3.23 -20.79
CA PHE A 120 18.60 -3.22 -19.49
C PHE A 120 20.13 -3.30 -19.65
N ARG A 121 20.63 -4.14 -20.56
CA ARG A 121 22.08 -4.28 -20.77
C ARG A 121 22.74 -3.04 -21.38
N ASN A 122 22.08 -2.39 -22.33
CA ASN A 122 22.61 -1.20 -22.99
C ASN A 122 22.45 0.06 -22.14
N HIS A 123 21.35 0.17 -21.40
CA HIS A 123 21.00 1.35 -20.62
C HIS A 123 20.63 0.95 -19.18
N PRO A 124 21.57 0.37 -18.41
CA PRO A 124 21.26 -0.03 -17.04
C PRO A 124 20.91 1.22 -16.21
N PRO A 125 19.86 1.15 -15.37
CA PRO A 125 19.52 2.25 -14.49
C PRO A 125 20.62 2.43 -13.43
N LYS A 126 20.70 3.62 -12.83
CA LYS A 126 21.62 3.87 -11.70
C LYS A 126 21.10 3.21 -10.43
N VAL A 127 19.78 3.16 -10.25
CA VAL A 127 19.11 2.50 -9.13
C VAL A 127 18.06 1.53 -9.68
N PHE A 128 18.08 0.29 -9.20
CA PHE A 128 17.06 -0.70 -9.48
C PHE A 128 16.35 -1.10 -8.18
N ILE A 129 15.07 -0.77 -8.09
CA ILE A 129 14.23 -1.00 -6.91
C ILE A 129 13.26 -2.12 -7.21
N VAL A 130 13.30 -3.18 -6.40
CA VAL A 130 12.25 -4.19 -6.36
C VAL A 130 11.40 -3.92 -5.12
N GLN A 131 10.12 -3.64 -5.32
CA GLN A 131 9.18 -3.31 -4.26
C GLN A 131 8.14 -4.43 -4.12
N SER A 132 7.88 -4.83 -2.87
CA SER A 132 6.78 -5.74 -2.53
C SER A 132 6.16 -5.35 -1.21
N VAL A 133 4.85 -5.50 -1.10
CA VAL A 133 4.17 -5.52 0.19
C VAL A 133 4.50 -6.80 0.94
N GLU A 134 4.57 -6.67 2.26
CA GLU A 134 5.07 -7.71 3.14
C GLU A 134 4.34 -9.04 2.97
N ARG A 135 3.01 -9.07 2.99
CA ARG A 135 2.22 -10.31 2.80
C ARG A 135 2.42 -11.04 1.46
N GLU A 136 3.03 -10.42 0.45
CA GLU A 136 3.21 -11.03 -0.88
C GLU A 136 4.63 -11.58 -1.14
N ILE A 137 5.57 -11.40 -0.21
CA ILE A 137 6.98 -11.77 -0.41
C ILE A 137 7.15 -13.25 -0.78
N VAL A 138 6.51 -14.16 -0.04
CA VAL A 138 6.63 -15.59 -0.30
C VAL A 138 5.98 -15.94 -1.63
N TYR A 139 4.84 -15.32 -1.95
CA TYR A 139 4.15 -15.56 -3.21
C TYR A 139 5.01 -15.15 -4.43
N PHE A 140 5.62 -13.96 -4.40
CA PHE A 140 6.40 -13.47 -5.54
C PHE A 140 7.80 -14.08 -5.68
N PHE A 141 8.49 -14.32 -4.56
CA PHE A 141 9.94 -14.58 -4.62
C PHE A 141 10.36 -16.01 -4.27
N SER A 142 9.48 -16.84 -3.68
CA SER A 142 9.88 -18.19 -3.25
C SER A 142 10.16 -19.16 -4.40
N ASN A 143 9.60 -18.88 -5.59
CA ASN A 143 9.81 -19.66 -6.81
C ASN A 143 10.95 -19.12 -7.69
N LEU A 144 11.54 -17.97 -7.35
CA LEU A 144 12.71 -17.46 -8.06
C LEU A 144 13.97 -18.15 -7.55
N SER A 145 14.88 -18.51 -8.47
CA SER A 145 16.10 -19.24 -8.14
C SER A 145 17.33 -18.45 -8.57
N PHE A 146 17.85 -17.65 -7.64
CA PHE A 146 19.14 -17.00 -7.80
C PHE A 146 20.17 -17.62 -6.85
N PRO A 147 21.45 -17.78 -7.26
CA PRO A 147 22.50 -18.22 -6.36
C PRO A 147 22.65 -17.26 -5.17
N CYS A 148 22.25 -17.71 -3.98
CA CYS A 148 22.44 -16.95 -2.75
C CYS A 148 23.84 -17.21 -2.20
N ILE A 149 24.82 -16.50 -2.75
CA ILE A 149 26.20 -16.53 -2.26
C ILE A 149 26.34 -15.37 -1.26
N ASN A 150 26.79 -15.70 -0.05
CA ASN A 150 27.29 -14.72 0.91
C ASN A 150 28.66 -14.23 0.43
N ASN A 151 28.66 -13.38 -0.59
CA ASN A 151 29.82 -12.55 -0.88
C ASN A 151 29.75 -11.30 -0.01
N ASP A 152 30.91 -10.87 0.47
CA ASP A 152 31.07 -9.63 1.20
C ASP A 152 30.40 -8.50 0.44
N ASN A 153 29.70 -7.64 1.19
CA ASN A 153 28.94 -6.51 0.70
C ASN A 153 29.73 -5.74 -0.36
N ASN A 154 29.38 -5.94 -1.64
CA ASN A 154 29.77 -5.03 -2.69
C ASN A 154 29.11 -3.70 -2.36
N ASN A 155 29.82 -2.84 -1.63
CA ASN A 155 29.48 -1.46 -1.38
C ASN A 155 29.50 -0.74 -2.73
N VAL A 156 28.41 -0.87 -3.48
CA VAL A 156 28.24 -0.18 -4.75
C VAL A 156 28.09 1.30 -4.43
N LYS A 157 28.99 2.09 -4.99
CA LYS A 157 28.92 3.54 -4.99
C LYS A 157 28.58 4.00 -6.39
N ILE A 158 27.39 4.57 -6.56
CA ILE A 158 26.93 5.09 -7.84
C ILE A 158 27.23 6.59 -7.94
N ASN A 159 27.62 7.06 -9.13
CA ASN A 159 27.62 8.49 -9.42
C ASN A 159 26.20 8.88 -9.85
N LEU A 160 25.57 9.74 -9.04
CA LEU A 160 24.20 10.21 -9.21
C LEU A 160 24.11 11.66 -8.74
N SER A 161 23.64 12.55 -9.62
CA SER A 161 23.46 13.98 -9.31
C SER A 161 22.00 14.26 -8.98
N PHE A 162 21.76 14.76 -7.78
CA PHE A 162 20.44 15.19 -7.34
C PHE A 162 20.18 16.59 -7.88
N ARG A 163 19.15 16.74 -8.70
CA ARG A 163 18.75 18.03 -9.30
C ARG A 163 17.24 18.22 -9.11
N PRO A 164 16.79 18.48 -7.88
CA PRO A 164 15.37 18.66 -7.58
C PRO A 164 14.74 19.61 -8.60
N PRO A 165 13.55 19.29 -9.14
CA PRO A 165 12.86 20.22 -10.02
C PRO A 165 12.69 21.54 -9.26
N GLY A 166 12.98 22.68 -9.90
CA GLY A 166 12.77 23.99 -9.28
C GLY A 166 11.36 24.12 -8.68
N THR A 167 11.16 25.13 -7.82
CA THR A 167 10.00 25.37 -6.90
C THR A 167 8.58 25.17 -7.45
N SER A 168 8.40 24.91 -8.74
CA SER A 168 7.15 24.63 -9.47
C SER A 168 6.37 23.35 -9.08
N THR A 169 6.94 22.39 -8.33
CA THR A 169 6.18 21.17 -7.96
C THR A 169 5.34 21.43 -6.70
N GLU A 170 4.14 21.97 -6.88
CA GLU A 170 3.24 22.32 -5.78
C GLU A 170 2.66 21.09 -5.05
N TYR A 171 2.62 21.19 -3.72
CA TYR A 171 1.78 20.31 -2.91
C TYR A 171 0.31 20.74 -3.06
N TYR A 172 -0.61 19.77 -2.99
CA TYR A 172 -2.03 20.05 -2.84
C TYR A 172 -2.61 19.14 -1.76
N GLU A 173 -3.70 19.58 -1.16
CA GLU A 173 -4.44 18.79 -0.19
C GLU A 173 -5.65 18.14 -0.87
N GLU A 174 -5.78 16.83 -0.69
CA GLU A 174 -7.00 16.12 -1.01
C GLU A 174 -7.86 16.01 0.25
N ILE A 175 -9.15 16.35 0.10
CA ILE A 175 -10.14 16.26 1.16
C ILE A 175 -11.16 15.21 0.76
N ARG A 176 -11.44 14.29 1.68
CA ARG A 176 -12.40 13.21 1.45
C ARG A 176 -13.79 13.77 1.23
N LYS A 177 -14.48 13.25 0.23
CA LYS A 177 -15.90 13.56 0.02
C LYS A 177 -16.74 12.80 1.04
N THR A 178 -17.38 13.52 1.95
CA THR A 178 -18.35 12.95 2.90
C THR A 178 -19.77 12.88 2.33
N PHE A 179 -20.01 13.57 1.21
CA PHE A 179 -21.27 13.55 0.47
C PHE A 179 -21.00 13.65 -1.04
N ASP A 180 -21.57 12.74 -1.82
CA ASP A 180 -21.51 12.77 -3.28
C ASP A 180 -22.77 12.12 -3.88
N ILE A 181 -23.76 12.94 -4.26
CA ILE A 181 -25.02 12.49 -4.85
C ILE A 181 -24.82 11.70 -6.15
N ARG A 182 -23.74 11.96 -6.90
CA ARG A 182 -23.48 11.32 -8.20
C ARG A 182 -22.87 9.93 -8.04
N ASN A 183 -22.24 9.65 -6.90
CA ASN A 183 -21.52 8.41 -6.62
C ASN A 183 -22.16 7.59 -5.48
N ILE A 184 -23.47 7.69 -5.31
CA ILE A 184 -24.20 6.89 -4.32
C ILE A 184 -24.17 5.41 -4.71
N ASN A 185 -23.63 4.57 -3.81
CA ASN A 185 -23.54 3.13 -4.01
C ASN A 185 -24.53 2.37 -3.12
N LEU A 186 -25.77 2.23 -3.59
CA LEU A 186 -26.85 1.56 -2.85
C LEU A 186 -26.55 0.08 -2.57
N ARG A 187 -25.81 -0.59 -3.45
CA ARG A 187 -25.40 -1.99 -3.27
C ARG A 187 -24.44 -2.14 -2.09
N TYR A 188 -23.45 -1.25 -2.01
CA TYR A 188 -22.54 -1.19 -0.87
C TYR A 188 -23.30 -0.85 0.42
N THR A 189 -24.20 0.14 0.40
CA THR A 189 -25.05 0.49 1.54
C THR A 189 -25.85 -0.71 2.05
N ALA A 190 -26.54 -1.42 1.15
CA ALA A 190 -27.28 -2.63 1.50
C ALA A 190 -26.34 -3.70 2.10
N SER A 191 -25.14 -3.87 1.54
CA SER A 191 -24.12 -4.77 2.09
C SER A 191 -23.69 -4.39 3.50
N VAL A 192 -23.43 -3.10 3.77
CA VAL A 192 -23.07 -2.61 5.11
C VAL A 192 -24.20 -2.91 6.11
N MET A 193 -25.45 -2.59 5.76
CA MET A 193 -26.60 -2.86 6.65
C MET A 193 -26.77 -4.34 6.94
N PHE A 194 -26.76 -5.17 5.89
CA PHE A 194 -26.94 -6.61 6.03
C PHE A 194 -25.82 -7.23 6.88
N ASN A 195 -24.56 -6.92 6.59
CA ASN A 195 -23.43 -7.48 7.33
C ASN A 195 -23.35 -6.93 8.77
N ALA A 196 -23.82 -5.71 9.04
CA ALA A 196 -23.94 -5.20 10.40
C ALA A 196 -24.89 -6.06 11.26
N VAL A 197 -26.02 -6.49 10.68
CA VAL A 197 -26.96 -7.41 11.35
C VAL A 197 -26.32 -8.78 11.57
N ILE A 198 -25.69 -9.35 10.54
CA ILE A 198 -25.03 -10.66 10.65
C ILE A 198 -23.93 -10.66 11.73
N ARG A 199 -23.09 -9.63 11.78
CA ARG A 199 -22.05 -9.47 12.81
C ARG A 199 -22.64 -9.39 14.21
N LYS A 200 -23.73 -8.66 14.40
CA LYS A 200 -24.41 -8.55 15.69
C LYS A 200 -24.99 -9.89 16.17
N LEU A 201 -25.45 -10.72 15.24
CA LEU A 201 -26.05 -12.03 15.56
C LEU A 201 -25.02 -13.15 15.77
N HIS A 202 -23.94 -13.17 14.98
CA HIS A 202 -22.97 -14.28 14.97
C HIS A 202 -21.62 -13.94 15.61
N GLY A 203 -21.35 -12.67 15.90
CA GLY A 203 -20.10 -12.21 16.50
C GLY A 203 -18.85 -12.42 15.64
N ARG A 204 -19.00 -12.65 14.33
CA ARG A 204 -17.89 -12.96 13.41
C ARG A 204 -17.86 -12.05 12.20
N ASP A 205 -16.66 -11.63 11.83
CA ASP A 205 -16.37 -10.98 10.55
C ASP A 205 -16.13 -12.07 9.49
N LEU A 206 -17.09 -12.25 8.58
CA LEU A 206 -17.06 -13.30 7.54
C LEU A 206 -16.38 -12.83 6.24
N LYS A 207 -15.58 -11.77 6.29
CA LYS A 207 -15.06 -11.07 5.12
C LYS A 207 -13.53 -10.96 5.16
N TYR A 208 -12.95 -10.50 4.04
CA TYR A 208 -11.51 -10.29 3.87
C TYR A 208 -10.94 -9.11 4.67
N THR A 209 -11.72 -8.51 5.56
CA THR A 209 -11.28 -7.47 6.48
C THR A 209 -11.55 -7.95 7.89
N GLN A 210 -10.55 -7.82 8.75
CA GLN A 210 -10.63 -8.10 10.17
C GLN A 210 -10.57 -6.80 10.95
N LYS A 211 -11.40 -6.70 12.00
CA LYS A 211 -11.43 -5.55 12.90
C LYS A 211 -10.81 -5.92 14.23
N TYR A 212 -9.91 -5.07 14.70
CA TYR A 212 -9.22 -5.22 15.98
C TYR A 212 -9.37 -3.97 16.84
N ASN A 213 -9.28 -4.16 18.16
CA ASN A 213 -9.26 -3.03 19.08
C ASN A 213 -7.84 -2.46 19.17
N LEU A 214 -7.74 -1.14 19.27
CA LEU A 214 -6.48 -0.45 19.49
C LEU A 214 -6.32 -0.11 20.97
N LEU A 215 -5.07 -0.09 21.41
CA LEU A 215 -4.65 0.38 22.74
C LEU A 215 -4.69 1.91 22.86
N SER A 216 -4.87 2.63 21.74
CA SER A 216 -4.94 4.09 21.68
C SER A 216 -5.99 4.57 20.66
N HIS A 217 -6.57 5.74 20.94
CA HIS A 217 -7.50 6.46 20.06
C HIS A 217 -6.80 7.49 19.17
N SER A 218 -5.48 7.66 19.31
CA SER A 218 -4.73 8.78 18.71
C SER A 218 -4.09 8.45 17.36
N LEU A 219 -4.28 7.24 16.83
CA LEU A 219 -3.55 6.71 15.67
C LEU A 219 -4.21 7.05 14.33
N PHE A 220 -5.53 7.17 14.33
CA PHE A 220 -6.32 7.42 13.14
C PHE A 220 -7.27 8.61 13.33
N SER A 221 -7.63 9.27 12.24
CA SER A 221 -8.54 10.42 12.23
C SER A 221 -10.02 10.06 12.07
N ASN A 222 -10.32 8.80 11.75
CA ASN A 222 -11.68 8.32 11.57
C ASN A 222 -12.49 8.36 12.87
N THR A 223 -13.82 8.30 12.78
CA THR A 223 -14.69 8.40 13.95
C THR A 223 -14.55 7.21 14.91
N LYS A 224 -14.28 6.01 14.39
CA LYS A 224 -13.95 4.81 15.17
C LYS A 224 -12.44 4.65 15.37
N SER A 225 -11.79 5.67 15.92
CA SER A 225 -10.32 5.71 16.03
C SER A 225 -9.71 4.75 17.07
N ASN A 226 -10.55 4.05 17.85
CA ASN A 226 -10.16 3.00 18.79
C ASN A 226 -10.17 1.59 18.19
N GLU A 227 -10.48 1.50 16.90
CA GLU A 227 -10.56 0.25 16.16
C GLU A 227 -9.71 0.40 14.89
N ILE A 228 -9.10 -0.71 14.44
CA ILE A 228 -8.37 -0.77 13.18
C ILE A 228 -9.00 -1.82 12.28
N LEU A 229 -9.09 -1.49 11.00
CA LEU A 229 -9.36 -2.45 9.94
C LEU A 229 -8.02 -2.92 9.35
N VAL A 230 -7.88 -4.24 9.23
CA VAL A 230 -6.70 -4.93 8.67
C VAL A 230 -7.18 -5.91 7.59
N TYR A 231 -6.37 -6.10 6.55
CA TYR A 231 -6.67 -7.09 5.53
C TYR A 231 -6.41 -8.50 6.07
N ALA A 232 -7.35 -9.43 5.85
CA ALA A 232 -7.22 -10.78 6.40
C ALA A 232 -5.93 -11.49 5.92
N GLY A 233 -5.48 -11.22 4.70
CA GLY A 233 -4.22 -11.79 4.17
C GLY A 233 -2.96 -11.29 4.87
N ASP A 234 -3.02 -10.19 5.64
CA ASP A 234 -1.91 -9.77 6.49
C ASP A 234 -1.62 -10.81 7.58
N ILE A 235 -2.58 -11.66 7.93
CA ILE A 235 -2.46 -12.70 8.97
C ILE A 235 -1.91 -14.01 8.40
N ASP A 236 -2.07 -14.24 7.09
CA ASP A 236 -1.61 -15.47 6.44
C ASP A 236 -0.10 -15.68 6.60
N LYS A 237 0.67 -14.59 6.74
CA LYS A 237 2.11 -14.64 6.98
C LYS A 237 2.51 -15.26 8.32
N LEU A 238 1.61 -15.28 9.31
CA LEU A 238 1.85 -15.99 10.57
C LEU A 238 1.98 -17.50 10.35
N ASN A 239 1.43 -18.02 9.24
CA ASN A 239 1.48 -19.43 8.87
C ASN A 239 2.57 -19.75 7.84
N TRP A 240 3.45 -18.78 7.52
CA TRP A 240 4.52 -19.04 6.57
C TRP A 240 5.49 -20.09 7.09
N LYS A 241 5.81 -21.06 6.22
CA LYS A 241 6.92 -21.98 6.46
C LYS A 241 8.22 -21.20 6.39
N ARG A 242 9.12 -21.44 7.34
CA ARG A 242 10.48 -20.85 7.37
C ARG A 242 11.20 -21.02 6.03
N GLU A 243 11.05 -22.18 5.40
CA GLU A 243 11.62 -22.49 4.08
C GLU A 243 11.20 -21.48 2.99
N GLY A 244 9.91 -21.09 2.95
CA GLY A 244 9.40 -20.15 1.96
C GLY A 244 10.03 -18.76 2.12
N LEU A 245 10.12 -18.28 3.36
CA LEU A 245 10.77 -17.01 3.66
C LEU A 245 12.27 -17.04 3.35
N THR A 246 12.97 -18.12 3.73
CA THR A 246 14.40 -18.31 3.43
C THR A 246 14.66 -18.32 1.92
N LYS A 247 13.81 -19.01 1.14
CA LYS A 247 13.88 -19.01 -0.34
C LYS A 247 13.70 -17.61 -0.91
N SER A 248 12.72 -16.85 -0.43
CA SER A 248 12.51 -15.45 -0.88
C SER A 248 13.69 -14.54 -0.54
N ILE A 249 14.25 -14.64 0.67
CA ILE A 249 15.45 -13.88 1.07
C ILE A 249 16.63 -14.23 0.15
N CYS A 250 16.86 -15.52 -0.08
CA CYS A 250 17.91 -16.01 -0.98
C CYS A 250 17.74 -15.49 -2.41
N ALA A 251 16.53 -15.52 -2.94
CA ALA A 251 16.22 -15.04 -4.28
C ALA A 251 16.52 -13.53 -4.42
N ILE A 252 16.07 -12.72 -3.46
CA ILE A 252 16.29 -11.27 -3.47
C ILE A 252 17.78 -10.93 -3.29
N ARG A 253 18.50 -11.65 -2.42
CA ARG A 253 19.95 -11.47 -2.26
C ARG A 253 20.72 -11.86 -3.52
N GLY A 254 20.34 -12.96 -4.16
CA GLY A 254 20.95 -13.37 -5.44
C GLY A 254 20.66 -12.38 -6.57
N LEU A 255 19.45 -11.81 -6.61
CA LEU A 255 19.09 -10.74 -7.53
C LEU A 255 19.93 -9.48 -7.30
N GLN A 256 20.12 -9.06 -6.05
CA GLN A 256 21.03 -7.98 -5.68
C GLN A 256 22.44 -8.24 -6.21
N ASN A 257 22.99 -9.43 -5.95
CA ASN A 257 24.34 -9.79 -6.39
C ASN A 257 24.47 -9.72 -7.92
N LEU A 258 23.46 -10.20 -8.65
CA LEU A 258 23.43 -10.17 -10.11
C LEU A 258 23.45 -8.75 -10.66
N VAL A 259 22.58 -7.88 -10.15
CA VAL A 259 22.44 -6.48 -10.59
C VAL A 259 23.69 -5.68 -10.25
N GLN A 260 24.25 -5.90 -9.06
CA GLN A 260 25.39 -5.13 -8.56
C GLN A 260 26.75 -5.65 -9.04
N LYS A 261 26.82 -6.80 -9.73
CA LYS A 261 28.06 -7.46 -10.15
C LYS A 261 29.04 -6.54 -10.90
N HIS A 262 28.51 -5.60 -11.68
CA HIS A 262 29.32 -4.67 -12.49
C HIS A 262 29.52 -3.29 -11.85
N GLY A 263 29.00 -3.06 -10.63
CA GLY A 263 29.17 -1.82 -9.88
C GLY A 263 28.47 -0.59 -10.48
N LYS A 264 27.61 -0.76 -11.50
CA LYS A 264 26.94 0.35 -12.20
C LYS A 264 25.56 0.71 -11.64
N THR A 265 24.91 -0.24 -10.99
CA THR A 265 23.53 -0.14 -10.53
C THR A 265 23.47 -0.50 -9.06
N LEU A 266 22.90 0.39 -8.25
CA LEU A 266 22.53 0.12 -6.86
C LEU A 266 21.22 -0.68 -6.85
N PHE A 267 21.22 -1.84 -6.22
CA PHE A 267 19.99 -2.59 -5.98
C PHE A 267 19.37 -2.18 -4.64
N ILE A 268 18.05 -2.04 -4.60
CA ILE A 268 17.28 -1.78 -3.38
C ILE A 268 16.08 -2.71 -3.34
N PHE A 269 15.88 -3.44 -2.24
CA PHE A 269 14.63 -4.10 -1.93
C PHE A 269 13.77 -3.19 -1.04
N MET A 270 12.73 -2.61 -1.62
CA MET A 270 11.77 -1.77 -0.91
C MET A 270 10.65 -2.66 -0.35
N LEU A 271 10.79 -3.07 0.90
CA LEU A 271 9.74 -3.77 1.60
C LEU A 271 8.71 -2.78 2.16
N ALA A 272 7.46 -2.89 1.71
CA ALA A 272 6.35 -2.15 2.29
C ALA A 272 5.74 -2.99 3.43
N PRO A 273 5.90 -2.61 4.71
CA PRO A 273 5.24 -3.33 5.81
C PRO A 273 3.73 -3.41 5.59
N ASP A 274 3.11 -4.46 6.14
CA ASP A 274 1.65 -4.49 6.22
C ASP A 274 1.15 -3.47 7.26
N LYS A 275 -0.11 -3.05 7.12
CA LYS A 275 -0.77 -2.21 8.13
C LYS A 275 -0.78 -2.90 9.50
N SER A 276 -1.03 -4.20 9.52
CA SER A 276 -0.93 -5.00 10.75
C SER A 276 0.45 -4.95 11.39
N THR A 277 1.54 -4.90 10.60
CA THR A 277 2.92 -4.86 11.12
C THR A 277 3.27 -3.51 11.71
N ALA A 278 2.89 -2.43 11.02
CA ALA A 278 3.19 -1.06 11.45
C ALA A 278 2.44 -0.68 12.73
N TYR A 279 1.23 -1.21 12.92
CA TYR A 279 0.41 -0.90 14.10
C TYR A 279 0.37 -2.01 15.15
N ALA A 280 1.11 -3.11 14.97
CA ALA A 280 0.98 -4.29 15.81
C ALA A 280 1.20 -4.03 17.31
N ASP A 281 2.08 -3.10 17.68
CA ASP A 281 2.35 -2.76 19.09
C ASP A 281 1.20 -1.96 19.72
N TYR A 282 0.26 -1.49 18.89
CA TYR A 282 -0.95 -0.79 19.29
C TYR A 282 -2.21 -1.64 19.14
N ILE A 283 -2.13 -2.84 18.58
CA ILE A 283 -3.26 -3.76 18.47
C ILE A 283 -3.36 -4.56 19.77
N ALA A 284 -4.55 -4.64 20.34
CA ALA A 284 -4.78 -5.29 21.64
C ALA A 284 -4.55 -6.81 21.60
N GLU A 285 -4.70 -7.42 20.43
CA GLU A 285 -4.55 -8.86 20.24
C GLU A 285 -3.09 -9.33 20.31
N PRO A 286 -2.72 -10.24 21.24
CA PRO A 286 -1.33 -10.63 21.50
C PRO A 286 -0.58 -11.25 20.31
N VAL A 287 -1.31 -11.82 19.34
CA VAL A 287 -0.72 -12.47 18.17
C VAL A 287 0.17 -11.53 17.35
N PHE A 288 -0.09 -10.23 17.39
CA PHE A 288 0.70 -9.23 16.69
C PHE A 288 2.01 -8.88 17.40
N GLN A 289 2.10 -9.10 18.71
CA GLN A 289 3.26 -8.75 19.52
C GLN A 289 4.42 -9.75 19.39
N THR A 290 4.14 -10.97 18.94
CA THR A 290 5.12 -12.06 18.81
C THR A 290 5.58 -12.31 17.37
N ARG A 291 5.27 -11.37 16.47
CA ARG A 291 5.57 -11.47 15.04
C ARG A 291 7.07 -11.41 14.75
N LEU A 292 7.49 -12.07 13.67
CA LEU A 292 8.84 -11.94 13.14
C LEU A 292 9.03 -10.56 12.50
N ASN A 293 10.19 -9.92 12.75
CA ASN A 293 10.58 -8.74 11.99
C ASN A 293 11.14 -9.18 10.63
N ILE A 294 10.28 -9.21 9.61
CA ILE A 294 10.63 -9.66 8.26
C ILE A 294 11.69 -8.75 7.63
N GLN A 295 11.56 -7.42 7.80
CA GLN A 295 12.51 -6.45 7.25
C GLN A 295 13.92 -6.65 7.79
N GLN A 296 14.04 -6.89 9.11
CA GLN A 296 15.32 -7.17 9.75
C GLN A 296 15.98 -8.44 9.18
N GLN A 297 15.21 -9.50 8.91
CA GLN A 297 15.76 -10.74 8.33
C GLN A 297 16.39 -10.54 6.95
N PHE A 298 15.83 -9.65 6.12
CA PHE A 298 16.44 -9.28 4.84
C PHE A 298 17.80 -8.60 5.05
N ILE A 299 17.87 -7.66 6.00
CA ILE A 299 19.08 -6.87 6.28
C ILE A 299 20.17 -7.73 6.91
N ASP A 300 19.82 -8.59 7.86
CA ASP A 300 20.74 -9.56 8.47
C ASP A 300 21.33 -10.52 7.42
N SER A 301 20.62 -10.72 6.31
CA SER A 301 21.07 -11.50 5.15
C SER A 301 21.82 -10.66 4.10
N GLY A 302 22.18 -9.41 4.43
CA GLY A 302 22.93 -8.49 3.59
C GLY A 302 22.13 -7.84 2.47
N VAL A 303 20.80 -7.98 2.42
CA VAL A 303 19.98 -7.31 1.41
C VAL A 303 19.93 -5.81 1.69
N ASN A 304 20.09 -5.01 0.63
CA ASN A 304 19.94 -3.56 0.63
C ASN A 304 18.45 -3.22 0.81
N ALA A 305 17.99 -3.20 2.06
CA ALA A 305 16.60 -2.93 2.41
C ALA A 305 16.53 -1.72 3.36
N PRO A 306 16.15 -0.52 2.87
CA PRO A 306 15.96 0.68 3.71
C PRO A 306 14.91 0.42 4.79
N ARG A 307 15.14 0.85 6.04
CA ARG A 307 14.27 0.62 7.21
C ARG A 307 13.00 1.48 7.22
N ILE A 308 12.14 1.27 6.22
CA ILE A 308 10.84 1.95 6.12
C ILE A 308 9.95 1.61 7.32
N ASP A 309 9.95 0.36 7.79
CA ASP A 309 9.28 -0.05 9.03
C ASP A 309 9.60 0.87 10.22
N LEU A 310 10.89 1.14 10.47
CA LEU A 310 11.30 2.00 11.57
C LEU A 310 10.85 3.45 11.37
N LYS A 311 10.93 3.97 10.14
CA LYS A 311 10.52 5.35 9.86
C LYS A 311 9.02 5.55 10.02
N LEU A 312 8.21 4.57 9.61
CA LEU A 312 6.78 4.59 9.84
C LEU A 312 6.46 4.45 11.33
N ASN A 313 7.10 3.52 12.05
CA ASN A 313 6.90 3.36 13.50
C ASN A 313 7.26 4.63 14.27
N GLN A 314 8.41 5.24 13.97
CA GLN A 314 8.82 6.53 14.58
C GLN A 314 7.77 7.63 14.37
N ALA A 315 7.17 7.70 13.18
CA ALA A 315 6.12 8.67 12.89
C ALA A 315 4.85 8.38 13.70
N ILE A 316 4.45 7.12 13.81
CA ILE A 316 3.30 6.68 14.62
C ILE A 316 3.54 7.00 16.10
N GLU A 317 4.72 6.66 16.63
CA GLU A 317 5.14 6.94 18.01
C GLU A 317 5.15 8.44 18.31
N SER A 318 5.55 9.28 17.35
CA SER A 318 5.50 10.74 17.48
C SER A 318 4.09 11.33 17.41
N GLY A 319 3.06 10.49 17.25
CA GLY A 319 1.65 10.91 17.24
C GLY A 319 1.12 11.37 15.88
N ILE A 320 1.82 11.07 14.78
CA ILE A 320 1.31 11.36 13.44
C ILE A 320 0.17 10.40 13.11
N LYS A 321 -1.01 10.96 12.87
CA LYS A 321 -2.22 10.22 12.49
C LYS A 321 -2.19 9.77 11.05
N ASP A 322 -2.92 8.69 10.78
CA ASP A 322 -3.17 8.18 9.43
C ASP A 322 -1.86 7.92 8.68
N ILE A 323 -0.89 7.21 9.26
CA ILE A 323 0.28 6.75 8.47
C ILE A 323 -0.16 5.74 7.40
N TYR A 324 -1.18 4.95 7.72
CA TYR A 324 -2.01 4.24 6.74
C TYR A 324 -3.39 4.88 6.68
N LEU A 325 -4.05 4.76 5.53
CA LEU A 325 -5.44 5.17 5.42
C LEU A 325 -6.30 4.29 6.38
N PRO A 326 -7.18 4.87 7.21
CA PRO A 326 -7.95 4.11 8.19
C PRO A 326 -8.87 3.07 7.51
N SER A 327 -9.46 3.41 6.35
CA SER A 327 -10.27 2.49 5.53
C SER A 327 -9.50 1.76 4.42
N GLY A 328 -8.17 1.91 4.33
CA GLY A 328 -7.34 1.32 3.28
C GLY A 328 -6.27 0.35 3.79
N THR A 329 -5.75 -0.47 2.87
CA THR A 329 -4.57 -1.33 3.10
C THR A 329 -3.25 -0.60 2.88
N HIS A 330 -3.30 0.54 2.20
CA HIS A 330 -2.14 1.30 1.76
C HIS A 330 -1.76 2.41 2.73
N TRP A 331 -0.53 2.90 2.59
CA TRP A 331 -0.10 4.13 3.23
C TRP A 331 -1.00 5.29 2.84
N SER A 332 -1.08 6.25 3.74
CA SER A 332 -1.58 7.58 3.41
C SER A 332 -0.53 8.35 2.60
N ALA A 333 -0.87 9.57 2.19
CA ALA A 333 0.10 10.41 1.51
C ALA A 333 1.33 10.71 2.40
N THR A 334 1.14 10.86 3.71
CA THR A 334 2.22 11.02 4.70
C THR A 334 3.11 9.78 4.78
N GLY A 335 2.51 8.58 4.81
CA GLY A 335 3.28 7.33 4.82
C GLY A 335 4.11 7.14 3.53
N TYR A 336 3.54 7.50 2.38
CA TYR A 336 4.27 7.51 1.11
C TYR A 336 5.40 8.55 1.06
N GLU A 337 5.20 9.76 1.62
CA GLU A 337 6.26 10.78 1.74
C GLU A 337 7.42 10.28 2.60
N ILE A 338 7.12 9.64 3.75
CA ILE A 338 8.14 9.04 4.63
C ILE A 338 8.91 7.94 3.91
N ALA A 339 8.22 7.04 3.21
CA ALA A 339 8.86 5.97 2.46
C ALA A 339 9.77 6.52 1.36
N ALA A 340 9.30 7.51 0.58
CA ALA A 340 10.10 8.17 -0.44
C ALA A 340 11.38 8.76 0.16
N LYS A 341 11.28 9.50 1.27
CA LYS A 341 12.44 10.06 1.96
C LYS A 341 13.42 8.99 2.43
N CYS A 342 12.92 7.88 2.95
CA CYS A 342 13.75 6.75 3.37
C CYS A 342 14.56 6.15 2.21
N ILE A 343 13.95 6.03 1.02
CA ILE A 343 14.64 5.60 -0.20
C ILE A 343 15.69 6.65 -0.63
N VAL A 344 15.35 7.94 -0.61
CA VAL A 344 16.28 9.02 -0.94
C VAL A 344 17.51 8.99 -0.05
N ASP A 345 17.32 8.93 1.26
CA ASP A 345 18.41 8.89 2.24
C ASP A 345 19.30 7.66 2.03
N PHE A 346 18.71 6.51 1.71
CA PHE A 346 19.47 5.29 1.39
C PHE A 346 20.31 5.46 0.12
N ILE A 347 19.75 6.03 -0.94
CA ILE A 347 20.49 6.27 -2.20
C ILE A 347 21.64 7.26 -1.95
N LYS A 348 21.42 8.33 -1.18
CA LYS A 348 22.48 9.31 -0.83
C LYS A 348 23.65 8.64 -0.11
N GLN A 349 23.38 7.75 0.84
CA GLN A 349 24.42 6.97 1.53
C GLN A 349 25.25 6.08 0.59
N HIS A 350 24.69 5.71 -0.56
CA HIS A 350 25.33 4.87 -1.58
C HIS A 350 25.74 5.65 -2.84
N SER A 351 25.67 6.97 -2.81
CA SER A 351 26.09 7.83 -3.92
C SER A 351 27.44 8.47 -3.63
N ILE A 352 28.16 8.83 -4.70
CA ILE A 352 29.28 9.77 -4.66
C ILE A 352 28.73 11.07 -5.26
N GLU A 353 28.63 12.12 -4.44
CA GLU A 353 28.33 13.45 -4.96
C GLU A 353 29.58 13.97 -5.68
N ASP A 354 29.45 14.31 -6.97
CA ASP A 354 30.51 14.98 -7.69
C ASP A 354 30.73 16.37 -7.05
N GLU A 355 31.85 16.52 -6.33
CA GLU A 355 32.31 17.76 -5.68
C GLU A 355 32.62 18.94 -6.65
N LYS A 356 32.13 18.89 -7.89
CA LYS A 356 32.47 19.88 -8.93
C LYS A 356 31.24 20.41 -9.66
N SER A 357 30.56 21.38 -9.04
CA SER A 357 29.87 22.45 -9.75
C SER A 357 29.51 23.61 -8.82
N HIS A 358 30.53 24.30 -8.31
CA HIS A 358 30.44 25.71 -7.92
C HIS A 358 31.55 26.47 -8.62
#